data_AF-A0A3B9IY74-F1
#
_entry.id   AF-A0A3B9IY74-F1
#
_cell.length_a   1.000
_cell.length_b   1.000
_cell.length_c   1.000
_cell.angle_alpha   90.00
_cell.angle_beta   90.00
_cell.angle_gamma   90.00
#
_symmetry.space_group_name_H-M   'P 1'
#
loop_
_entity.id
_entity.type
_entity.pdbx_description
1 polymer ?
#
loop_
_entity_poly.entity_id
_entity_poly.type
_entity_poly.pdbx_seq_one_letter_code
_entity_poly.pdbx_strand_id
1 'polypeptide(L)'
;MKCIMLKHDITRHYDMTLNIALMYSIRYTEFETEEGYVLSFRLKEEINDLRTFTYFQNLLCYIFNTEPSNQNYCSPDTQEVSIYTIMLAFVDRVRSNYDERHYKEVIRRENKKADIEIIDSMPAIYKLKNGDYTLTPTVEYINGFYIGEMPAPENEIQKQAITRNKNKRAVYRNFNFNDLYESCNLYRAFCNGEQFYDMEQVFHIARNICGAEKGKQHFLDIVNNQQAQNGFIQSIHWKEILNTIVKDEIPIVPCSQCEYCKHCQHSENMLSTAKPRKTEIHQTRKNEYYPIEEVAQELNNAFEQAVNAQEQDIYIIKAQTGIGKTHTYLSYMKNTDKPLIIAVPTHNLKNEILKKARDMGIENICCTPDLDEYNLSDDLSNKINNLYAIGAGEYVLKFLTNQLKNLKFTDTDYINISSYLTALKKSLRSKGHIITTHARLLHMKNETLDNHTGCNICILLQIAQYPAPSHQLLTL
;
A
#
# COMPACT_ATOMS: atom_id res chain seq x y z
N MET A 1 16.52 26.08 23.18
CA MET A 1 15.59 26.26 24.33
C MET A 1 14.27 25.59 24.02
N LYS A 2 13.71 24.83 24.97
CA LYS A 2 12.53 23.97 24.72
C LYS A 2 11.31 24.25 25.60
N CYS A 3 11.40 25.11 26.61
CA CYS A 3 10.29 25.26 27.55
C CYS A 3 10.04 26.73 27.86
N ILE A 4 8.79 27.16 27.72
CA ILE A 4 8.33 28.52 27.97
C ILE A 4 7.53 28.53 29.28
N MET A 5 7.80 29.53 30.12
CA MET A 5 7.20 29.63 31.45
C MET A 5 6.41 30.92 31.60
N LEU A 6 5.20 30.81 32.15
CA LEU A 6 4.30 31.93 32.40
C LEU A 6 3.84 31.93 33.86
N LYS A 7 3.62 33.10 34.46
CA LYS A 7 2.97 33.19 35.78
C LYS A 7 1.52 32.71 35.69
N HIS A 8 0.95 32.27 36.80
CA HIS A 8 -0.47 31.91 36.90
C HIS A 8 -1.03 32.29 38.27
N ASP A 9 -2.21 32.90 38.26
CA ASP A 9 -2.98 33.20 39.47
C ASP A 9 -4.25 32.35 39.47
N ILE A 10 -4.19 31.22 40.19
CA ILE A 10 -5.30 30.25 40.31
C ILE A 10 -6.57 30.91 40.85
N THR A 11 -6.44 31.95 41.69
CA THR A 11 -7.59 32.52 42.40
C THR A 11 -8.51 33.38 41.53
N ARG A 12 -8.04 33.84 40.36
CA ARG A 12 -8.81 34.73 39.47
C ARG A 12 -9.18 34.13 38.11
N HIS A 13 -8.41 33.15 37.62
CA HIS A 13 -8.47 32.80 36.19
C HIS A 13 -8.42 31.30 35.86
N TYR A 14 -8.49 30.40 36.84
CA TYR A 14 -8.35 28.95 36.61
C TYR A 14 -9.27 28.40 35.50
N ASP A 15 -10.59 28.65 35.60
CA ASP A 15 -11.56 28.20 34.59
C ASP A 15 -11.29 28.82 33.22
N MET A 16 -10.84 30.07 33.16
CA MET A 16 -10.58 30.77 31.90
C MET A 16 -9.31 30.22 31.22
N THR A 17 -8.24 30.00 31.97
CA THR A 17 -6.98 29.43 31.48
C THR A 17 -7.17 28.00 31.00
N LEU A 18 -7.89 27.18 31.76
CA LEU A 18 -8.23 25.81 31.37
C LEU A 18 -9.08 25.79 30.10
N ASN A 19 -10.11 26.64 30.00
CA ASN A 19 -10.94 26.73 28.80
C ASN A 19 -10.17 27.19 27.56
N ILE A 20 -9.25 28.15 27.69
CA ILE A 20 -8.41 28.62 26.57
C ILE A 20 -7.43 27.54 26.13
N ALA A 21 -6.80 26.84 27.08
CA ALA A 21 -5.91 25.72 26.79
C ALA A 21 -6.63 24.57 26.08
N LEU A 22 -7.82 24.22 26.56
CA LEU A 22 -8.69 23.22 25.92
C LEU A 22 -9.14 23.66 24.53
N MET A 23 -9.51 24.94 24.37
CA MET A 23 -9.98 25.49 23.10
C MET A 23 -8.94 25.38 21.98
N TYR A 24 -7.67 25.57 22.32
CA TYR A 24 -6.58 25.54 21.34
C TYR A 24 -5.70 24.27 21.41
N SER A 25 -6.10 23.28 22.23
CA SER A 25 -5.28 22.10 22.55
C SER A 25 -3.84 22.45 22.94
N ILE A 26 -3.66 23.55 23.67
CA ILE A 26 -2.36 23.91 24.23
C ILE A 26 -2.20 23.15 25.54
N ARG A 27 -1.29 22.19 25.57
CA ARG A 27 -0.95 21.44 26.78
C ARG A 27 0.08 22.21 27.60
N TYR A 28 -0.12 22.23 28.91
CA TYR A 28 0.80 22.82 29.86
C TYR A 28 0.86 21.97 31.13
N THR A 29 1.96 22.09 31.85
CA THR A 29 2.09 21.56 33.21
C THR A 29 2.05 22.74 34.18
N GLU A 30 1.19 22.66 35.18
CA GLU A 30 1.11 23.65 36.25
C GLU A 30 1.92 23.17 37.45
N PHE A 31 2.66 24.09 38.08
CA PHE A 31 3.32 23.80 39.35
C PHE A 31 3.37 25.01 40.26
N GLU A 32 3.44 24.75 41.57
CA GLU A 32 3.53 25.75 42.62
C GLU A 32 4.99 26.14 42.88
N THR A 33 5.23 27.43 43.05
CA THR A 33 6.53 28.01 43.42
C THR A 33 6.36 28.94 44.61
N GLU A 34 7.47 29.35 45.25
CA GLU A 34 7.45 30.32 46.36
C GLU A 34 6.83 31.68 45.96
N GLU A 35 6.79 31.99 44.66
CA GLU A 35 6.24 33.24 44.11
C GLU A 35 4.81 33.09 43.53
N GLY A 36 4.20 31.91 43.62
CA GLY A 36 2.87 31.58 43.06
C GLY A 36 2.90 30.42 42.07
N TYR A 37 1.83 30.25 41.28
CA TYR A 37 1.74 29.16 40.30
C TYR A 37 2.37 29.55 38.95
N VAL A 38 2.88 28.55 38.23
CA VAL A 38 3.54 28.74 36.93
C VAL A 38 3.03 27.70 35.93
N LEU A 39 2.75 28.16 34.71
CA LEU A 39 2.42 27.31 33.57
C LEU A 39 3.69 27.03 32.77
N SER A 40 3.95 25.75 32.51
CA SER A 40 5.07 25.26 31.73
C SER A 40 4.61 24.70 30.40
N PHE A 41 5.14 25.25 29.31
CA PHE A 41 4.85 24.81 27.95
C PHE A 41 6.12 24.25 27.33
N ARG A 42 6.14 22.95 27.03
CA ARG A 42 7.26 22.32 26.33
C ARG A 42 7.03 22.43 24.82
N LEU A 43 7.94 23.06 24.10
CA LEU A 43 7.88 23.19 22.65
C LEU A 43 8.33 21.91 21.96
N LYS A 44 7.61 21.54 20.89
CA LYS A 44 7.99 20.45 19.98
C LYS A 44 9.19 20.84 19.13
N GLU A 45 9.20 22.06 18.62
CA GLU A 45 10.28 22.62 17.82
C GLU A 45 11.39 23.21 18.72
N GLU A 46 12.64 23.03 18.29
CA GLU A 46 13.79 23.57 19.00
C GLU A 46 14.06 25.03 18.58
N ILE A 47 14.12 25.92 19.57
CA ILE A 47 14.36 27.36 19.36
C ILE A 47 15.58 27.78 20.15
N ASN A 48 16.69 28.04 19.47
CA ASN A 48 17.95 28.42 20.12
C ASN A 48 18.21 29.93 20.11
N ASP A 49 17.45 30.68 19.32
CA ASP A 49 17.47 32.14 19.33
C ASP A 49 16.57 32.71 20.44
N LEU A 50 17.15 33.55 21.30
CA LEU A 50 16.45 34.21 22.41
C LEU A 50 15.32 35.12 21.93
N ARG A 51 15.47 35.76 20.77
CA ARG A 51 14.46 36.68 20.22
C ARG A 51 13.20 35.92 19.80
N THR A 52 13.37 34.82 19.06
CA THR A 52 12.29 33.93 18.64
C THR A 52 11.60 33.28 19.84
N PHE A 53 12.37 32.84 20.83
CA PHE A 53 11.81 32.26 22.05
C PHE A 53 10.98 33.28 22.85
N THR A 54 11.52 34.49 23.05
CA THR A 54 10.82 35.59 23.73
C THR A 54 9.54 35.96 22.99
N TYR A 55 9.55 35.91 21.66
CA TYR A 55 8.36 36.14 20.85
C TYR A 55 7.25 35.12 21.16
N PHE A 56 7.55 33.81 21.12
CA PHE A 56 6.56 32.79 21.44
C PHE A 56 6.10 32.84 22.91
N GLN A 57 6.99 33.23 23.84
CA GLN A 57 6.60 33.49 25.23
C GLN A 57 5.57 34.62 25.31
N ASN A 58 5.79 35.73 24.60
CA ASN A 58 4.85 36.84 24.56
C ASN A 58 3.51 36.48 23.90
N LEU A 59 3.51 35.62 22.88
CA LEU A 59 2.26 35.12 22.30
C LEU A 59 1.45 34.31 23.31
N LEU A 60 2.11 33.41 24.04
CA LEU A 60 1.48 32.62 25.09
C LEU A 60 0.98 33.51 26.24
N CYS A 61 1.75 34.51 26.67
CA CYS A 61 1.30 35.56 27.60
C CYS A 61 0.00 36.21 27.13
N TYR A 62 -0.09 36.57 25.84
CA TYR A 62 -1.29 37.19 25.28
C TYR A 62 -2.48 36.23 25.25
N ILE A 63 -2.26 34.97 24.84
CA ILE A 63 -3.32 33.95 24.76
C ILE A 63 -3.96 33.73 26.13
N PHE A 64 -3.11 33.52 27.15
CA PHE A 64 -3.53 33.20 28.51
C PHE A 64 -3.75 34.42 29.40
N ASN A 65 -3.57 35.64 28.86
CA ASN A 65 -3.67 36.90 29.59
C ASN A 65 -2.82 36.91 30.87
N THR A 66 -1.53 36.60 30.72
CA THR A 66 -0.57 36.46 31.82
C THR A 66 0.78 37.09 31.49
N GLU A 67 1.72 37.05 32.45
CA GLU A 67 3.08 37.58 32.35
C GLU A 67 4.13 36.46 32.20
N PRO A 68 5.29 36.77 31.60
CA PRO A 68 6.40 35.82 31.53
C PRO A 68 6.93 35.49 32.93
N SER A 69 7.38 34.26 33.11
CA SER A 69 8.10 33.81 34.30
C SER A 69 9.58 33.57 33.97
N ASN A 70 10.47 33.96 34.88
CA ASN A 70 11.92 33.75 34.78
C ASN A 70 12.35 32.38 35.33
N GLN A 71 11.41 31.55 35.76
CA GLN A 71 11.66 30.20 36.25
C GLN A 71 12.22 29.33 35.12
N ASN A 72 13.20 28.48 35.44
CA ASN A 72 13.85 27.57 34.49
C ASN A 72 13.62 26.11 34.88
N TYR A 73 12.35 25.72 34.98
CA TYR A 73 11.96 24.34 35.25
C TYR A 73 11.08 23.80 34.13
N CYS A 74 11.45 22.64 33.61
CA CYS A 74 10.67 21.94 32.59
C CYS A 74 10.48 20.49 33.02
N SER A 75 9.24 20.12 33.32
CA SER A 75 8.94 18.72 33.63
C SER A 75 9.07 17.87 32.36
N PRO A 76 9.84 16.77 32.38
CA PRO A 76 9.99 15.86 31.25
C PRO A 76 8.67 15.20 30.84
N ASP A 77 7.68 15.17 31.72
CA ASP A 77 6.35 14.58 31.49
C ASP A 77 5.37 15.55 30.79
N THR A 78 5.79 16.80 30.57
CA THR A 78 4.98 17.80 29.84
C THR A 78 4.87 17.41 28.37
N GLN A 79 3.65 17.22 27.87
CA GLN A 79 3.40 17.00 26.44
C GLN A 79 3.82 18.22 25.61
N GLU A 80 4.32 17.97 24.41
CA GLU A 80 4.89 19.02 23.55
C GLU A 80 3.80 19.80 22.79
N VAL A 81 3.91 21.13 22.75
CA VAL A 81 3.08 22.03 21.95
C VAL A 81 3.88 22.55 20.75
N SER A 82 3.26 22.59 19.58
CA SER A 82 3.89 23.13 18.38
C SER A 82 3.81 24.65 18.33
N ILE A 83 4.87 25.30 17.85
CA ILE A 83 4.90 26.76 17.60
C ILE A 83 3.76 27.22 16.67
N TYR A 84 3.32 26.35 15.74
CA TYR A 84 2.21 26.64 14.85
C TYR A 84 0.86 26.68 15.57
N THR A 85 0.67 25.78 16.56
CA THR A 85 -0.52 25.78 17.42
C THR A 85 -0.61 27.07 18.22
N ILE A 86 0.51 27.54 18.77
CA ILE A 86 0.60 28.80 19.53
C ILE A 86 0.24 29.99 18.62
N MET A 87 0.75 30.04 17.40
CA MET A 87 0.44 31.13 16.46
C MET A 87 -1.03 31.17 16.06
N LEU A 88 -1.63 30.00 15.80
CA LEU A 88 -3.06 29.91 15.45
C LEU A 88 -3.93 30.37 16.62
N ALA A 89 -3.61 29.92 17.83
CA ALA A 89 -4.29 30.34 19.06
C ALA A 89 -4.20 31.86 19.28
N PHE A 90 -3.01 32.43 19.05
CA PHE A 90 -2.81 33.88 19.16
C PHE A 90 -3.68 34.63 18.15
N VAL A 91 -3.67 34.23 16.87
CA VAL A 91 -4.46 34.89 15.83
C VAL A 91 -5.94 34.83 16.15
N ASP A 92 -6.46 33.67 16.56
CA ASP A 92 -7.86 33.52 16.91
C ASP A 92 -8.23 34.37 18.15
N ARG A 93 -7.36 34.41 19.17
CA ARG A 93 -7.55 35.24 20.36
C ARG A 93 -7.61 36.73 20.06
N VAL A 94 -6.70 37.23 19.20
CA VAL A 94 -6.72 38.63 18.75
C VAL A 94 -8.03 38.92 18.01
N ARG A 95 -8.56 37.96 17.26
CA ARG A 95 -9.82 38.12 16.53
C ARG A 95 -11.05 38.13 17.42
N SER A 96 -11.09 37.31 18.47
CA SER A 96 -12.17 37.38 19.44
C SER A 96 -12.21 38.72 20.18
N ASN A 97 -11.06 39.38 20.31
CA ASN A 97 -10.92 40.66 21.03
C ASN A 97 -11.08 41.91 20.13
N TYR A 98 -11.02 41.77 18.80
CA TYR A 98 -11.08 42.88 17.84
C TYR A 98 -11.91 42.52 16.59
N ASP A 99 -12.75 43.44 16.10
CA ASP A 99 -13.58 43.27 14.90
C ASP A 99 -12.77 42.74 13.68
N GLU A 100 -13.42 41.93 12.82
CA GLU A 100 -12.83 41.28 11.63
C GLU A 100 -12.01 42.21 10.72
N ARG A 101 -12.32 43.52 10.71
CA ARG A 101 -11.62 44.51 9.89
C ARG A 101 -10.31 45.02 10.52
N HIS A 102 -10.13 44.90 11.83
CA HIS A 102 -9.02 45.53 12.56
C HIS A 102 -7.97 44.54 13.10
N TYR A 103 -8.32 43.27 13.31
CA TYR A 103 -7.38 42.30 13.89
C TYR A 103 -6.09 42.11 13.05
N LYS A 104 -6.18 42.15 11.71
CA LYS A 104 -5.01 42.04 10.82
C LYS A 104 -4.06 43.22 10.97
N GLU A 105 -4.59 44.41 11.26
CA GLU A 105 -3.79 45.60 11.50
C GLU A 105 -3.10 45.53 12.86
N VAL A 106 -3.78 45.00 13.89
CA VAL A 106 -3.19 44.72 15.21
C VAL A 106 -2.04 43.71 15.08
N ILE A 107 -2.26 42.58 14.41
CA ILE A 107 -1.20 41.57 14.18
C ILE A 107 -0.01 42.17 13.41
N ARG A 108 -0.27 42.98 12.38
CA ARG A 108 0.81 43.66 11.64
C ARG A 108 1.57 44.66 12.48
N ARG A 109 0.87 45.43 13.32
CA ARG A 109 1.48 46.43 14.20
C ARG A 109 2.37 45.78 15.25
N GLU A 110 1.91 44.72 15.90
CA GLU A 110 2.69 44.00 16.92
C GLU A 110 3.92 43.30 16.31
N ASN A 111 3.78 42.65 15.15
CA ASN A 111 4.91 42.01 14.47
C ASN A 111 5.92 43.03 13.90
N LYS A 112 5.46 44.22 13.47
CA LYS A 112 6.35 45.30 13.01
C LYS A 112 7.16 45.90 14.16
N LYS A 113 6.60 46.02 15.37
CA LYS A 113 7.35 46.45 16.58
C LYS A 113 8.49 45.50 16.90
N ALA A 114 8.28 44.20 16.65
CA ALA A 114 9.28 43.16 16.86
C ALA A 114 10.26 43.00 15.69
N ASP A 115 10.13 43.80 14.62
CA ASP A 115 10.96 43.75 13.40
C ASP A 115 11.03 42.32 12.81
N ILE A 116 9.84 41.71 12.68
CA ILE A 116 9.65 40.36 12.14
C ILE A 116 9.08 40.48 10.71
N GLU A 117 9.64 39.72 9.77
CA GLU A 117 9.09 39.65 8.41
C GLU A 117 7.69 39.01 8.45
N ILE A 118 6.73 39.62 7.73
CA ILE A 118 5.34 39.16 7.72
C ILE A 118 4.99 38.65 6.33
N ILE A 119 4.60 37.38 6.25
CA ILE A 119 4.04 36.78 5.03
C ILE A 119 2.54 36.61 5.25
N ASP A 120 1.73 37.29 4.42
CA ASP A 120 0.27 37.12 4.39
C ASP A 120 -0.46 37.32 5.74
N SER A 121 0.11 38.17 6.61
CA SER A 121 -0.37 38.53 7.97
C SER A 121 0.07 37.60 9.11
N MET A 122 0.97 36.65 8.84
CA MET A 122 1.63 35.82 9.85
C MET A 122 3.14 36.11 9.88
N PRO A 123 3.81 35.98 11.05
CA PRO A 123 5.26 36.07 11.12
C PRO A 123 5.91 34.95 10.30
N ALA A 124 6.93 35.28 9.51
CA ALA A 124 7.71 34.33 8.73
C ALA A 124 8.63 33.53 9.65
N ILE A 125 8.47 32.21 9.68
CA ILE A 125 9.34 31.30 10.42
C ILE A 125 10.27 30.58 9.46
N TYR A 126 11.56 30.59 9.78
CA TYR A 126 12.61 29.93 9.01
C TYR A 126 13.11 28.70 9.78
N LYS A 127 13.29 27.59 9.07
CA LYS A 127 13.97 26.41 9.59
C LYS A 127 15.44 26.45 9.18
N LEU A 128 16.33 26.43 10.16
CA LEU A 128 17.78 26.43 10.00
C LEU A 128 18.29 25.03 9.68
N LYS A 129 19.51 24.94 9.14
CA LYS A 129 20.17 23.68 8.75
C LYS A 129 20.33 22.68 9.89
N ASN A 130 20.56 23.18 11.09
CA ASN A 130 20.69 22.38 12.31
C ASN A 130 19.33 21.86 12.83
N GLY A 131 18.22 22.22 12.18
CA GLY A 131 16.86 21.79 12.55
C GLY A 131 16.10 22.82 13.38
N ASP A 132 16.75 23.90 13.82
CA ASP A 132 16.16 24.93 14.68
C ASP A 132 15.22 25.86 13.92
N TYR A 133 14.30 26.48 14.65
CA TYR A 133 13.37 27.47 14.10
C TYR A 133 13.73 28.89 14.57
N THR A 134 13.71 29.86 13.65
CA THR A 134 13.96 31.29 13.94
C THR A 134 13.02 32.20 13.16
N LEU A 135 12.71 33.36 13.73
CA LEU A 135 11.96 34.46 13.11
C LEU A 135 12.88 35.55 12.53
N THR A 136 14.19 35.49 12.81
CA THR A 136 15.15 36.53 12.43
C THR A 136 16.43 35.92 11.88
N PRO A 137 16.42 35.46 10.62
CA PRO A 137 17.60 34.89 9.99
C PRO A 137 18.67 35.98 9.77
N THR A 138 19.87 35.82 10.33
CA THR A 138 21.04 36.68 10.02
C THR A 138 21.76 36.20 8.75
N VAL A 139 22.56 37.07 8.12
CA VAL A 139 23.31 36.78 6.88
C VAL A 139 24.25 35.57 7.02
N GLU A 140 24.75 35.29 8.23
CA GLU A 140 25.56 34.09 8.52
C GLU A 140 24.78 32.78 8.39
N TYR A 141 23.45 32.81 8.62
CA TYR A 141 22.57 31.64 8.41
C TYR A 141 22.18 31.44 6.94
N ILE A 142 22.49 32.40 6.04
CA ILE A 142 22.07 32.38 4.62
C ILE A 142 23.04 31.56 3.73
N ASN A 143 24.20 31.11 4.24
CA ASN A 143 25.09 30.25 3.45
C ASN A 143 24.73 28.75 3.52
N GLY A 144 23.76 28.42 2.67
CA GLY A 144 23.54 27.10 2.06
C GLY A 144 22.06 26.78 1.94
N PHE A 145 21.55 27.15 0.77
CA PHE A 145 20.20 26.98 0.27
C PHE A 145 19.59 25.58 0.53
N TYR A 146 18.30 25.50 0.85
CA TYR A 146 17.21 25.36 -0.14
C TYR A 146 15.86 25.12 0.57
N ILE A 147 14.86 25.94 0.24
CA ILE A 147 13.45 25.51 0.16
C ILE A 147 13.45 24.25 -0.71
N GLY A 148 12.65 23.23 -0.37
CA GLY A 148 12.45 22.12 -1.28
C GLY A 148 11.98 22.60 -2.65
N GLU A 149 12.92 22.75 -3.58
CA GLU A 149 12.92 22.18 -4.92
C GLU A 149 14.39 21.90 -5.30
N MET A 150 14.70 20.63 -5.62
CA MET A 150 15.88 20.20 -6.38
C MET A 150 15.40 19.13 -7.38
N PRO A 151 16.08 18.88 -8.51
CA PRO A 151 17.03 19.74 -9.24
C PRO A 151 16.89 19.64 -10.80
N ALA A 152 17.56 20.54 -11.53
CA ALA A 152 18.28 20.19 -12.77
C ALA A 152 19.32 21.28 -13.11
N PRO A 153 20.46 20.93 -13.75
CA PRO A 153 21.69 21.72 -13.75
C PRO A 153 21.73 22.83 -14.81
N GLU A 154 22.49 23.86 -14.44
CA GLU A 154 23.15 24.93 -15.20
C GLU A 154 22.85 25.06 -16.71
N ASN A 155 22.24 26.19 -17.09
CA ASN A 155 23.00 27.22 -17.82
C ASN A 155 22.28 28.58 -17.86
N GLU A 156 23.11 29.61 -17.68
CA GLU A 156 22.99 31.00 -18.13
C GLU A 156 21.95 31.94 -17.51
N ILE A 157 22.51 32.78 -16.64
CA ILE A 157 22.12 34.13 -16.27
C ILE A 157 21.44 34.89 -17.43
N GLN A 158 20.20 35.33 -17.24
CA GLN A 158 19.75 36.64 -17.75
C GLN A 158 18.51 37.17 -17.02
N LYS A 159 18.63 38.45 -16.62
CA LYS A 159 17.62 39.32 -16.02
C LYS A 159 16.27 39.22 -16.76
N GLN A 160 15.18 38.92 -16.05
CA GLN A 160 13.83 39.37 -16.43
C GLN A 160 12.80 39.14 -15.31
N ALA A 161 12.03 40.21 -15.03
CA ALA A 161 10.78 40.32 -14.27
C ALA A 161 10.38 39.20 -13.29
N ILE A 162 10.25 39.57 -12.01
CA ILE A 162 9.59 38.79 -10.96
C ILE A 162 8.14 38.52 -11.38
N THR A 163 7.93 37.38 -12.03
CA THR A 163 6.60 36.82 -12.28
C THR A 163 6.40 35.74 -11.24
N ARG A 164 5.53 36.00 -10.26
CA ARG A 164 5.14 35.05 -9.21
C ARG A 164 4.51 33.80 -9.82
N ASN A 165 5.29 32.76 -10.12
CA ASN A 165 4.76 31.43 -10.34
C ASN A 165 4.82 30.65 -9.02
N LYS A 166 3.69 30.65 -8.31
CA LYS A 166 3.44 29.73 -7.18
C LYS A 166 3.11 28.35 -7.77
N ASN A 167 4.02 27.38 -7.66
CA ASN A 167 3.69 25.99 -7.95
C ASN A 167 2.63 25.54 -6.94
N LYS A 168 1.43 25.21 -7.42
CA LYS A 168 0.30 24.80 -6.57
C LYS A 168 0.48 23.34 -6.10
N ARG A 169 0.22 23.06 -4.82
CA ARG A 169 0.11 21.70 -4.26
C ARG A 169 -0.68 20.76 -5.17
N ALA A 170 -0.18 19.53 -5.35
CA ALA A 170 -0.91 18.48 -6.06
C ALA A 170 -2.20 18.12 -5.29
N VAL A 171 -3.35 18.42 -5.90
CA VAL A 171 -4.68 18.14 -5.34
C VAL A 171 -5.18 16.81 -5.89
N TYR A 172 -5.74 15.96 -5.04
CA TYR A 172 -6.46 14.77 -5.47
C TYR A 172 -7.75 15.20 -6.20
N ARG A 173 -7.68 15.25 -7.54
CA ARG A 173 -8.81 15.61 -8.41
C ARG A 173 -9.81 14.46 -8.52
N ASN A 174 -11.08 14.78 -8.72
CA ASN A 174 -12.16 13.79 -8.84
C ASN A 174 -12.11 12.73 -7.72
N PHE A 175 -11.95 13.18 -6.48
CA PHE A 175 -11.86 12.31 -5.31
C PHE A 175 -13.28 11.94 -4.84
N ASN A 176 -13.52 10.66 -4.57
CA ASN A 176 -14.79 10.18 -4.05
C ASN A 176 -14.69 10.03 -2.52
N PHE A 177 -15.43 10.85 -1.79
CA PHE A 177 -15.41 10.80 -0.33
C PHE A 177 -16.11 9.55 0.25
N ASN A 178 -16.92 8.83 -0.53
CA ASN A 178 -17.50 7.56 -0.10
C ASN A 178 -16.42 6.47 -0.01
N ASP A 179 -15.49 6.41 -0.96
CA ASP A 179 -14.36 5.48 -0.91
C ASP A 179 -13.53 5.73 0.35
N LEU A 180 -13.41 7.00 0.76
CA LEU A 180 -12.73 7.38 1.98
C LEU A 180 -13.50 6.94 3.25
N TYR A 181 -14.83 7.03 3.24
CA TYR A 181 -15.68 6.52 4.31
C TYR A 181 -15.53 5.00 4.49
N GLU A 182 -15.39 4.25 3.40
CA GLU A 182 -15.21 2.80 3.43
C GLU A 182 -13.80 2.35 3.83
N SER A 183 -12.78 3.18 3.55
CA SER A 183 -11.38 2.79 3.72
C SER A 183 -10.70 3.38 4.97
N CYS A 184 -11.22 4.45 5.58
CA CYS A 184 -10.58 5.13 6.70
C CYS A 184 -11.46 5.16 7.96
N ASN A 185 -11.05 4.46 9.02
CA ASN A 185 -11.76 4.42 10.30
C ASN A 185 -11.83 5.79 10.98
N LEU A 186 -10.73 6.57 10.97
CA LEU A 186 -10.70 7.92 11.56
C LEU A 186 -11.73 8.85 10.89
N TYR A 187 -11.77 8.83 9.56
CA TYR A 187 -12.71 9.64 8.79
C TYR A 187 -14.15 9.16 8.96
N ARG A 188 -14.39 7.84 8.97
CA ARG A 188 -15.70 7.26 9.21
C ARG A 188 -16.26 7.68 10.57
N ALA A 189 -15.46 7.53 11.61
CA ALA A 189 -15.82 7.96 12.95
C ALA A 189 -16.19 9.45 12.93
N PHE A 190 -15.34 10.28 12.30
CA PHE A 190 -15.57 11.72 12.21
C PHE A 190 -16.87 12.06 11.49
N CYS A 191 -17.23 11.37 10.41
CA CYS A 191 -18.51 11.55 9.73
C CYS A 191 -19.70 11.12 10.62
N ASN A 192 -19.55 10.01 11.36
CA ASN A 192 -20.59 9.45 12.23
C ASN A 192 -20.79 10.25 13.53
N GLY A 193 -19.86 11.13 13.88
CA GLY A 193 -19.93 11.93 15.10
C GLY A 193 -19.65 11.11 16.36
N GLU A 194 -18.80 10.09 16.27
CA GLU A 194 -18.42 9.26 17.41
C GLU A 194 -17.70 10.12 18.47
N GLN A 195 -18.02 9.88 19.75
CA GLN A 195 -17.59 10.75 20.85
C GLN A 195 -16.07 10.73 21.06
N PHE A 196 -15.50 11.93 21.30
CA PHE A 196 -14.11 12.25 21.65
C PHE A 196 -13.13 12.43 20.48
N TYR A 197 -13.18 13.61 19.83
CA TYR A 197 -12.05 14.15 19.07
C TYR A 197 -11.35 15.24 19.87
N ASP A 198 -10.02 15.17 19.96
CA ASP A 198 -9.22 16.35 20.31
C ASP A 198 -9.00 17.24 19.07
N MET A 199 -8.60 18.50 19.26
CA MET A 199 -8.34 19.40 18.11
C MET A 199 -7.26 18.88 17.18
N GLU A 200 -6.29 18.11 17.69
CA GLU A 200 -5.21 17.59 16.88
C GLU A 200 -5.75 16.60 15.84
N GLN A 201 -6.67 15.73 16.24
CA GLN A 201 -7.37 14.79 15.36
C GLN A 201 -8.25 15.51 14.35
N VAL A 202 -9.04 16.51 14.77
CA VAL A 202 -9.88 17.26 13.84
C VAL A 202 -9.02 18.05 12.83
N PHE A 203 -7.90 18.61 13.28
CA PHE A 203 -6.94 19.30 12.41
C PHE A 203 -6.20 18.33 11.48
N HIS A 204 -5.86 17.13 11.95
CA HIS A 204 -5.32 16.04 11.13
C HIS A 204 -6.27 15.71 9.97
N ILE A 205 -7.57 15.55 10.28
CA ILE A 205 -8.62 15.28 9.31
C ILE A 205 -8.75 16.46 8.34
N ALA A 206 -8.82 17.69 8.84
CA ALA A 206 -8.94 18.91 8.02
C ALA A 206 -7.78 19.05 7.01
N ARG A 207 -6.53 18.83 7.45
CA ARG A 207 -5.34 18.87 6.58
C ARG A 207 -5.35 17.82 5.48
N ASN A 208 -5.81 16.62 5.82
CA ASN A 208 -5.94 15.54 4.86
C ASN A 208 -7.08 15.81 3.87
N ILE A 209 -8.27 16.14 4.33
CA ILE A 209 -9.44 16.42 3.46
C ILE A 209 -9.16 17.58 2.52
N CYS A 210 -8.51 18.66 2.98
CA CYS A 210 -8.11 19.79 2.12
C CYS A 210 -7.08 19.44 1.03
N GLY A 211 -6.48 18.26 1.06
CA GLY A 211 -5.66 17.74 -0.04
C GLY A 211 -6.47 17.24 -1.24
N ALA A 212 -7.78 17.07 -1.10
CA ALA A 212 -8.69 16.67 -2.16
C ALA A 212 -9.46 17.86 -2.74
N GLU A 213 -9.83 17.75 -4.01
CA GLU A 213 -10.68 18.73 -4.68
C GLU A 213 -12.03 18.83 -3.97
N LYS A 214 -12.51 20.06 -3.73
CA LYS A 214 -13.70 20.37 -2.91
C LYS A 214 -13.61 19.95 -1.43
N GLY A 215 -12.46 19.47 -0.95
CA GLY A 215 -12.28 19.02 0.42
C GLY A 215 -12.68 20.05 1.49
N LYS A 216 -12.33 21.32 1.29
CA LYS A 216 -12.76 22.41 2.18
C LYS A 216 -14.29 22.48 2.33
N GLN A 217 -15.02 22.43 1.23
CA GLN A 217 -16.48 22.50 1.26
C GLN A 217 -17.05 21.27 1.96
N HIS A 218 -16.52 20.09 1.60
CA HIS A 218 -16.93 18.81 2.19
C HIS A 218 -16.73 18.75 3.70
N PHE A 219 -15.60 19.26 4.21
CA PHE A 219 -15.35 19.35 5.65
C PHE A 219 -16.39 20.23 6.35
N LEU A 220 -16.67 21.42 5.77
CA LEU A 220 -17.66 22.34 6.34
C LEU A 220 -19.06 21.72 6.33
N ASP A 221 -19.42 20.99 5.28
CA ASP A 221 -20.71 20.31 5.16
C ASP A 221 -20.85 19.23 6.26
N ILE A 222 -19.79 18.47 6.57
CA ILE A 222 -19.80 17.49 7.67
C ILE A 222 -20.01 18.17 9.02
N VAL A 223 -19.21 19.20 9.32
CA VAL A 223 -19.29 19.91 10.62
C VAL A 223 -20.63 20.60 10.83
N ASN A 224 -21.20 21.19 9.77
CA ASN A 224 -22.48 21.91 9.86
C ASN A 224 -23.70 20.97 9.95
N ASN A 225 -23.59 19.72 9.48
CA ASN A 225 -24.70 18.76 9.49
C ASN A 225 -24.79 17.91 10.77
N GLN A 226 -23.76 17.87 11.62
CA GLN A 226 -23.75 17.09 12.85
C GLN A 226 -24.56 17.75 13.97
N GLN A 227 -25.88 17.63 13.99
CA GLN A 227 -26.71 18.46 14.87
C GLN A 227 -26.61 18.22 16.40
N ALA A 228 -25.97 17.16 16.91
CA ALA A 228 -25.63 17.06 18.33
C ALA A 228 -24.73 15.86 18.58
N GLN A 229 -23.48 16.06 19.02
CA GLN A 229 -22.74 15.25 20.02
C GLN A 229 -21.40 15.92 20.43
N ASN A 230 -20.90 16.94 19.73
CA ASN A 230 -19.64 17.60 20.08
C ASN A 230 -19.65 19.14 19.81
N GLY A 231 -20.35 19.90 20.66
CA GLY A 231 -20.57 21.36 20.48
C GLY A 231 -19.30 22.22 20.38
N PHE A 232 -18.16 21.69 20.83
CA PHE A 232 -16.85 22.33 20.69
C PHE A 232 -16.40 22.50 19.22
N ILE A 233 -16.54 21.47 18.39
CA ILE A 233 -16.09 21.51 16.98
C ILE A 233 -16.86 22.57 16.19
N GLN A 234 -18.15 22.79 16.50
CA GLN A 234 -18.99 23.76 15.83
C GLN A 234 -18.69 25.21 16.22
N SER A 235 -18.14 25.42 17.43
CA SER A 235 -17.79 26.75 17.92
C SER A 235 -16.57 27.37 17.20
N ILE A 236 -15.81 26.57 16.44
CA ILE A 236 -14.58 26.99 15.77
C ILE A 236 -14.89 27.54 14.37
N HIS A 237 -14.23 28.65 14.03
CA HIS A 237 -14.32 29.29 12.72
C HIS A 237 -13.52 28.54 11.63
N TRP A 238 -13.94 27.32 11.29
CA TRP A 238 -13.25 26.42 10.36
C TRP A 238 -12.99 27.01 8.97
N LYS A 239 -13.86 27.89 8.48
CA LYS A 239 -13.74 28.46 7.13
C LYS A 239 -12.37 29.10 6.89
N GLU A 240 -11.80 29.74 7.90
CA GLU A 240 -10.52 30.43 7.79
C GLU A 240 -9.33 29.54 8.08
N ILE A 241 -9.47 28.60 9.02
CA ILE A 241 -8.48 27.55 9.25
C ILE A 241 -8.26 26.75 7.96
N LEU A 242 -9.34 26.35 7.30
CA LEU A 242 -9.29 25.63 6.03
C LEU A 242 -8.75 26.52 4.89
N ASN A 243 -9.05 27.82 4.88
CA ASN A 243 -8.44 28.75 3.94
C ASN A 243 -6.91 28.81 4.10
N THR A 244 -6.43 28.87 5.34
CA THR A 244 -5.00 28.86 5.66
C THR A 244 -4.36 27.55 5.21
N ILE A 245 -4.97 26.40 5.52
CA ILE A 245 -4.49 25.08 5.06
C ILE A 245 -4.33 25.02 3.54
N VAL A 246 -5.32 25.54 2.80
CA VAL A 246 -5.31 25.51 1.33
C VAL A 246 -4.36 26.54 0.74
N LYS A 247 -4.32 27.77 1.28
CA LYS A 247 -3.51 28.88 0.77
C LYS A 247 -2.02 28.67 1.03
N ASP A 248 -1.69 28.17 2.22
CA ASP A 248 -0.32 27.97 2.68
C ASP A 248 0.18 26.55 2.37
N GLU A 249 -0.61 25.77 1.64
CA GLU A 249 -0.27 24.44 1.14
C GLU A 249 0.19 23.47 2.24
N ILE A 250 -0.39 23.60 3.43
CA ILE A 250 0.03 22.85 4.62
C ILE A 250 0.05 21.34 4.30
N PRO A 251 1.18 20.63 4.52
CA PRO A 251 1.34 19.24 4.09
C PRO A 251 0.25 18.29 4.60
N ILE A 252 -0.06 17.26 3.80
CA ILE A 252 -0.91 16.14 4.22
C ILE A 252 -0.24 15.44 5.40
N VAL A 253 -1.03 15.05 6.41
CA VAL A 253 -0.51 14.32 7.57
C VAL A 253 -0.47 12.82 7.25
N PRO A 254 0.64 12.11 7.52
CA PRO A 254 0.72 10.69 7.26
C PRO A 254 -0.16 9.88 8.22
N CYS A 255 -0.65 8.72 7.76
CA CYS A 255 -1.45 7.81 8.59
C CYS A 255 -0.64 7.15 9.72
N SER A 256 0.69 7.24 9.71
CA SER A 256 1.53 6.83 10.85
C SER A 256 1.27 7.64 12.11
N GLN A 257 0.74 8.87 11.98
CA GLN A 257 0.36 9.75 13.08
C GLN A 257 -1.12 9.64 13.45
N CYS A 258 -1.84 8.66 12.88
CA CYS A 258 -3.25 8.41 13.19
C CYS A 258 -3.39 7.48 14.40
N GLU A 259 -4.38 7.72 15.26
CA GLU A 259 -4.71 6.84 16.39
C GLU A 259 -5.04 5.41 15.96
N TYR A 260 -5.70 5.26 14.81
CA TYR A 260 -6.07 3.97 14.24
C TYR A 260 -4.90 3.28 13.51
N CYS A 261 -3.67 3.81 13.55
CA CYS A 261 -2.56 3.32 12.72
C CYS A 261 -2.20 1.84 12.96
N LYS A 262 -2.43 1.32 14.17
CA LYS A 262 -2.15 -0.09 14.51
C LYS A 262 -3.22 -1.07 14.03
N HIS A 263 -4.42 -0.58 13.74
CA HIS A 263 -5.60 -1.41 13.49
C HIS A 263 -6.22 -1.18 12.11
N CYS A 264 -5.84 -0.11 11.42
CA CYS A 264 -6.29 0.21 10.07
C CYS A 264 -5.28 -0.31 9.04
N GLN A 265 -5.78 -0.77 7.88
CA GLN A 265 -4.95 -0.97 6.70
C GLN A 265 -4.90 0.37 5.94
N HIS A 266 -3.80 1.12 6.09
CA HIS A 266 -3.64 2.43 5.49
C HIS A 266 -2.39 2.49 4.60
N SER A 267 -2.43 3.43 3.66
CA SER A 267 -1.30 3.85 2.83
C SER A 267 -0.52 4.97 3.55
N GLU A 268 0.30 5.73 2.82
CA GLU A 268 1.05 6.87 3.33
C GLU A 268 0.15 7.87 4.07
N ASN A 269 -1.04 8.17 3.56
CA ASN A 269 -2.00 9.09 4.15
C ASN A 269 -3.45 8.70 3.84
N MET A 270 -4.40 9.46 4.40
CA MET A 270 -5.82 9.19 4.31
C MET A 270 -6.32 9.21 2.86
N LEU A 271 -5.84 10.14 2.04
CA LEU A 271 -6.26 10.26 0.64
C LEU A 271 -5.68 9.16 -0.25
N SER A 272 -4.41 8.79 -0.06
CA SER A 272 -3.79 7.69 -0.81
C SER A 272 -4.38 6.33 -0.43
N THR A 273 -4.89 6.20 0.80
CA THR A 273 -5.61 4.99 1.25
C THR A 273 -6.91 4.80 0.49
N ALA A 274 -7.68 5.87 0.28
CA ALA A 274 -8.95 5.83 -0.45
C ALA A 274 -8.79 5.87 -1.97
N LYS A 275 -7.75 6.54 -2.46
CA LYS A 275 -7.45 6.68 -3.89
C LYS A 275 -5.98 6.38 -4.17
N PRO A 276 -5.61 5.08 -4.23
CA PRO A 276 -4.29 4.64 -4.64
C PRO A 276 -3.84 5.27 -5.96
N ARG A 277 -2.54 5.52 -6.09
CA ARG A 277 -1.98 5.91 -7.40
C ARG A 277 -2.05 4.71 -8.35
N LYS A 278 -2.12 4.98 -9.66
CA LYS A 278 -2.19 3.93 -10.71
C LYS A 278 -1.05 2.88 -10.64
N THR A 279 0.06 3.21 -10.00
CA THR A 279 1.25 2.37 -9.88
C THR A 279 1.44 1.79 -8.47
N GLU A 280 0.50 2.00 -7.55
CA GLU A 280 0.58 1.50 -6.19
C GLU A 280 -0.15 0.17 -6.05
N ILE A 281 0.53 -0.82 -5.47
CA ILE A 281 -0.04 -2.12 -5.12
C ILE A 281 -0.28 -2.11 -3.62
N HIS A 282 -1.54 -2.23 -3.21
CA HIS A 282 -1.92 -2.30 -1.80
C HIS A 282 -2.35 -3.71 -1.43
N GLN A 283 -1.89 -4.17 -0.26
CA GLN A 283 -2.34 -5.41 0.31
C GLN A 283 -3.78 -5.22 0.82
N THR A 284 -4.76 -5.75 0.09
CA THR A 284 -6.19 -5.66 0.44
C THR A 284 -6.58 -6.57 1.60
N ARG A 285 -5.77 -7.60 1.88
CA ARG A 285 -5.94 -8.55 2.99
C ARG A 285 -4.58 -9.01 3.49
N LYS A 286 -4.39 -9.01 4.81
CA LYS A 286 -3.21 -9.63 5.44
C LYS A 286 -3.31 -11.13 5.22
N ASN A 287 -2.41 -11.69 4.41
CA ASN A 287 -2.40 -13.13 4.17
C ASN A 287 -1.83 -13.85 5.40
N GLU A 288 -2.49 -14.94 5.78
CA GLU A 288 -1.92 -15.91 6.71
C GLU A 288 -0.95 -16.80 5.94
N TYR A 289 0.25 -16.98 6.50
CA TYR A 289 1.29 -17.80 5.92
C TYR A 289 1.45 -19.06 6.76
N TYR A 290 1.57 -20.19 6.09
CA TYR A 290 1.82 -21.49 6.71
C TYR A 290 3.26 -21.94 6.39
N PRO A 291 3.94 -22.66 7.28
CA PRO A 291 5.27 -23.23 7.02
C PRO A 291 5.27 -24.11 5.77
N ILE A 292 6.28 -23.95 4.90
CA ILE A 292 6.32 -24.64 3.60
C ILE A 292 6.35 -26.16 3.75
N GLU A 293 6.98 -26.66 4.82
CA GLU A 293 7.08 -28.08 5.14
C GLU A 293 5.70 -28.68 5.42
N GLU A 294 4.85 -27.97 6.18
CA GLU A 294 3.50 -28.42 6.51
C GLU A 294 2.63 -28.49 5.25
N VAL A 295 2.66 -27.44 4.42
CA VAL A 295 1.86 -27.43 3.18
C VAL A 295 2.36 -28.47 2.17
N ALA A 296 3.67 -28.73 2.10
CA ALA A 296 4.22 -29.79 1.25
C ALA A 296 3.80 -31.18 1.73
N GLN A 297 3.74 -31.41 3.05
CA GLN A 297 3.25 -32.66 3.62
C GLN A 297 1.75 -32.86 3.36
N GLU A 298 0.94 -31.81 3.50
CA GLU A 298 -0.48 -31.84 3.18
C GLU A 298 -0.73 -32.17 1.71
N LEU A 299 0.06 -31.57 0.79
CA LEU A 299 0.01 -31.88 -0.63
C LEU A 299 0.32 -33.36 -0.92
N ASN A 300 1.37 -33.91 -0.29
CA ASN A 300 1.72 -35.32 -0.46
C ASN A 300 0.59 -36.23 0.05
N ASN A 301 0.04 -35.94 1.23
CA ASN A 301 -1.06 -36.71 1.80
C ASN A 301 -2.31 -36.67 0.90
N ALA A 302 -2.70 -35.49 0.41
CA ALA A 302 -3.85 -35.33 -0.48
C ALA A 302 -3.65 -36.07 -1.81
N PHE A 303 -2.43 -36.03 -2.35
CA PHE A 303 -2.09 -36.76 -3.58
C PHE A 303 -2.14 -38.27 -3.37
N GLU A 304 -1.53 -38.79 -2.29
CA GLU A 304 -1.56 -40.23 -1.99
C GLU A 304 -2.98 -40.74 -1.71
N GLN A 305 -3.81 -39.93 -1.03
CA GLN A 305 -5.22 -40.25 -0.81
C GLN A 305 -5.98 -40.35 -2.13
N ALA A 306 -5.81 -39.38 -3.02
CA ALA A 306 -6.48 -39.36 -4.31
C ALA A 306 -6.06 -40.54 -5.21
N VAL A 307 -4.76 -40.86 -5.27
CA VAL A 307 -4.26 -41.96 -6.11
C VAL A 307 -4.62 -43.34 -5.54
N ASN A 308 -4.77 -43.47 -4.22
CA ASN A 308 -5.12 -44.73 -3.56
C ASN A 308 -6.61 -44.87 -3.21
N ALA A 309 -7.45 -43.89 -3.60
CA ALA A 309 -8.89 -44.00 -3.39
C ALA A 309 -9.48 -45.21 -4.13
N GLN A 310 -10.51 -45.82 -3.55
CA GLN A 310 -11.17 -47.00 -4.12
C GLN A 310 -12.16 -46.63 -5.23
N GLU A 311 -12.72 -45.42 -5.16
CA GLU A 311 -13.58 -44.83 -6.18
C GLU A 311 -12.74 -44.48 -7.42
N GLN A 312 -13.37 -44.39 -8.59
CA GLN A 312 -12.73 -44.02 -9.88
C GLN A 312 -13.20 -42.63 -10.32
N ASP A 313 -12.81 -41.62 -9.54
CA ASP A 313 -13.33 -40.25 -9.67
C ASP A 313 -12.25 -39.23 -10.05
N ILE A 314 -12.68 -38.01 -10.32
CA ILE A 314 -11.80 -36.87 -10.60
C ILE A 314 -11.50 -36.14 -9.30
N TYR A 315 -10.21 -36.08 -8.93
CA TYR A 315 -9.73 -35.37 -7.75
C TYR A 315 -9.06 -34.06 -8.14
N ILE A 316 -9.54 -32.96 -7.57
CA ILE A 316 -8.98 -31.62 -7.79
C ILE A 316 -8.13 -31.23 -6.58
N ILE A 317 -6.81 -31.23 -6.75
CA ILE A 317 -5.86 -30.81 -5.72
C ILE A 317 -5.36 -29.41 -6.06
N LYS A 318 -5.74 -28.45 -5.20
CA LYS A 318 -5.36 -27.04 -5.35
C LYS A 318 -3.98 -26.82 -4.72
N ALA A 319 -2.98 -26.48 -5.54
CA ALA A 319 -1.60 -26.34 -5.06
C ALA A 319 -0.87 -25.14 -5.68
N GLN A 320 -0.30 -24.28 -4.83
CA GLN A 320 0.42 -23.08 -5.24
C GLN A 320 1.68 -23.41 -6.07
N THR A 321 2.19 -22.44 -6.84
CA THR A 321 3.53 -22.50 -7.44
C THR A 321 4.61 -22.67 -6.38
N GLY A 322 5.67 -23.42 -6.70
CA GLY A 322 6.85 -23.55 -5.84
C GLY A 322 6.72 -24.53 -4.67
N ILE A 323 5.51 -25.03 -4.35
CA ILE A 323 5.27 -25.96 -3.24
C ILE A 323 5.86 -27.38 -3.45
N GLY A 324 6.25 -27.72 -4.68
CA GLY A 324 6.85 -29.04 -4.96
C GLY A 324 5.94 -30.07 -5.64
N LYS A 325 4.87 -29.65 -6.35
CA LYS A 325 3.99 -30.53 -7.15
C LYS A 325 4.75 -31.61 -7.95
N THR A 326 5.79 -31.20 -8.67
CA THR A 326 6.63 -32.11 -9.47
C THR A 326 7.39 -33.11 -8.62
N HIS A 327 7.87 -32.68 -7.46
CA HIS A 327 8.54 -33.59 -6.53
C HIS A 327 7.56 -34.62 -5.97
N THR A 328 6.34 -34.21 -5.59
CA THR A 328 5.29 -35.09 -5.04
C THR A 328 5.01 -36.28 -5.95
N TYR A 329 4.60 -36.05 -7.20
CA TYR A 329 4.24 -37.18 -8.08
C TYR A 329 5.46 -38.00 -8.52
N LEU A 330 6.66 -37.40 -8.65
CA LEU A 330 7.87 -38.16 -9.00
C LEU A 330 8.34 -39.05 -7.84
N SER A 331 8.28 -38.55 -6.60
CA SER A 331 8.57 -39.34 -5.41
C SER A 331 7.58 -40.50 -5.25
N TYR A 332 6.30 -40.28 -5.56
CA TYR A 332 5.31 -41.34 -5.59
C TYR A 332 5.62 -42.38 -6.69
N MET A 333 5.93 -41.95 -7.92
CA MET A 333 6.32 -42.83 -9.03
C MET A 333 7.52 -43.71 -8.69
N LYS A 334 8.50 -43.18 -7.98
CA LYS A 334 9.70 -43.93 -7.57
C LYS A 334 9.38 -45.11 -6.65
N ASN A 335 8.33 -45.00 -5.86
CA ASN A 335 7.98 -45.96 -4.82
C ASN A 335 6.80 -46.87 -5.19
N THR A 336 6.28 -46.77 -6.41
CA THR A 336 5.08 -47.50 -6.86
C THR A 336 5.34 -48.25 -8.16
N ASP A 337 4.85 -49.48 -8.22
CA ASP A 337 4.80 -50.25 -9.46
C ASP A 337 3.53 -49.93 -10.29
N LYS A 338 2.62 -49.11 -9.75
CA LYS A 338 1.40 -48.70 -10.46
C LYS A 338 1.76 -47.75 -11.62
N PRO A 339 1.40 -48.08 -12.87
CA PRO A 339 1.66 -47.19 -14.00
C PRO A 339 0.85 -45.90 -13.86
N LEU A 340 1.46 -44.75 -14.19
CA LEU A 340 0.82 -43.43 -14.07
C LEU A 340 0.96 -42.65 -15.37
N ILE A 341 -0.08 -41.89 -15.72
CA ILE A 341 -0.05 -40.96 -16.85
C ILE A 341 -0.02 -39.54 -16.30
N ILE A 342 1.04 -38.80 -16.60
CA ILE A 342 1.20 -37.40 -16.23
C ILE A 342 1.07 -36.56 -17.48
N ALA A 343 0.04 -35.71 -17.52
CA ALA A 343 -0.14 -34.76 -18.60
C ALA A 343 0.30 -33.35 -18.15
N VAL A 344 1.05 -32.66 -19.01
CA VAL A 344 1.59 -31.32 -18.74
C VAL A 344 1.27 -30.33 -19.87
N PRO A 345 1.29 -29.01 -19.64
CA PRO A 345 0.89 -28.04 -20.65
C PRO A 345 1.81 -28.00 -21.88
N THR A 346 3.12 -28.25 -21.75
CA THR A 346 4.09 -28.01 -22.83
C THR A 346 5.08 -29.16 -23.01
N HIS A 347 5.65 -29.25 -24.22
CA HIS A 347 6.71 -30.20 -24.56
C HIS A 347 8.01 -29.94 -23.78
N ASN A 348 8.36 -28.66 -23.56
CA ASN A 348 9.52 -28.29 -22.74
C ASN A 348 9.39 -28.81 -21.31
N LEU A 349 8.21 -28.63 -20.68
CA LEU A 349 7.97 -29.10 -19.32
C LEU A 349 7.96 -30.64 -19.26
N LYS A 350 7.41 -31.31 -20.27
CA LYS A 350 7.45 -32.78 -20.41
C LYS A 350 8.90 -33.28 -20.41
N ASN A 351 9.77 -32.65 -21.20
CA ASN A 351 11.18 -33.03 -21.32
C ASN A 351 11.95 -32.73 -20.02
N GLU A 352 11.66 -31.61 -19.35
CA GLU A 352 12.23 -31.28 -18.05
C GLU A 352 11.88 -32.32 -16.97
N ILE A 353 10.61 -32.73 -16.89
CA ILE A 353 10.15 -33.72 -15.91
C ILE A 353 10.76 -35.09 -16.20
N LEU A 354 10.87 -35.48 -17.47
CA LEU A 354 11.52 -36.74 -17.84
C LEU A 354 12.98 -36.78 -17.37
N LYS A 355 13.72 -35.69 -17.55
CA LYS A 355 15.10 -35.58 -17.07
C LYS A 355 15.15 -35.73 -15.55
N LYS A 356 14.31 -35.00 -14.82
CA LYS A 356 14.20 -35.10 -13.35
C LYS A 356 13.86 -36.51 -12.88
N ALA A 357 12.93 -37.19 -13.55
CA ALA A 357 12.55 -38.56 -13.23
C ALA A 357 13.73 -39.54 -13.37
N ARG A 358 14.50 -39.41 -14.45
CA ARG A 358 15.71 -40.22 -14.69
C ARG A 358 16.79 -39.93 -13.66
N ASP A 359 17.02 -38.66 -13.34
CA ASP A 359 17.99 -38.24 -12.31
C ASP A 359 17.60 -38.79 -10.91
N MET A 360 16.30 -39.00 -10.66
CA MET A 360 15.78 -39.62 -9.43
C MET A 360 15.85 -41.16 -9.43
N GLY A 361 16.25 -41.80 -10.54
CA GLY A 361 16.36 -43.25 -10.70
C GLY A 361 15.06 -43.96 -11.11
N ILE A 362 14.11 -43.26 -11.74
CA ILE A 362 12.86 -43.87 -12.24
C ILE A 362 13.14 -44.47 -13.62
N GLU A 363 13.23 -45.81 -13.71
CA GLU A 363 13.63 -46.50 -14.94
C GLU A 363 12.45 -46.77 -15.89
N ASN A 364 11.29 -47.15 -15.36
CA ASN A 364 10.12 -47.54 -16.16
C ASN A 364 9.27 -46.32 -16.56
N ILE A 365 9.86 -45.36 -17.27
CA ILE A 365 9.21 -44.10 -17.69
C ILE A 365 9.46 -43.78 -19.16
N CYS A 366 8.42 -43.33 -19.86
CA CYS A 366 8.52 -42.86 -21.24
C CYS A 366 7.75 -41.57 -21.48
N CYS A 367 8.05 -40.90 -22.60
CA CYS A 367 7.33 -39.72 -23.06
C CYS A 367 6.65 -39.99 -24.39
N THR A 368 5.48 -39.37 -24.61
CA THR A 368 4.94 -39.29 -25.96
C THR A 368 5.83 -38.40 -26.84
N PRO A 369 6.17 -38.82 -28.07
CA PRO A 369 7.06 -38.07 -28.95
C PRO A 369 6.48 -36.69 -29.30
N ASP A 370 7.37 -35.73 -29.51
CA ASP A 370 7.03 -34.48 -30.16
C ASP A 370 7.01 -34.68 -31.68
N LEU A 371 6.07 -34.07 -32.39
CA LEU A 371 6.03 -34.15 -33.84
C LEU A 371 7.06 -33.20 -34.48
N ASP A 372 7.32 -32.07 -33.83
CA ASP A 372 8.22 -31.03 -34.34
C ASP A 372 9.69 -31.50 -34.32
N GLU A 373 10.02 -32.49 -33.48
CA GLU A 373 11.36 -33.11 -33.41
C GLU A 373 11.70 -33.97 -34.64
N TYR A 374 10.71 -34.32 -35.47
CA TYR A 374 10.90 -35.22 -36.62
C TYR A 374 11.20 -34.49 -37.94
N ASN A 375 11.42 -33.17 -37.93
CA ASN A 375 11.86 -32.37 -39.09
C ASN A 375 11.04 -32.67 -40.37
N LEU A 376 9.72 -32.52 -40.29
CA LEU A 376 8.84 -32.63 -41.44
C LEU A 376 9.00 -31.42 -42.37
N SER A 377 8.76 -31.61 -43.67
CA SER A 377 8.77 -30.51 -44.64
C SER A 377 7.82 -29.37 -44.26
N ASP A 378 8.15 -28.15 -44.68
CA ASP A 378 7.36 -26.95 -44.36
C ASP A 378 5.89 -27.07 -44.82
N ASP A 379 5.63 -27.71 -45.96
CA ASP A 379 4.27 -27.92 -46.46
C ASP A 379 3.43 -28.80 -45.52
N LEU A 380 4.01 -29.90 -45.01
CA LEU A 380 3.33 -30.76 -44.06
C LEU A 380 3.19 -30.10 -42.69
N SER A 381 4.25 -29.48 -42.19
CA SER A 381 4.27 -28.75 -40.92
C SER A 381 3.21 -27.66 -40.89
N ASN A 382 3.07 -26.88 -41.97
CA ASN A 382 2.03 -25.86 -42.10
C ASN A 382 0.62 -26.45 -42.10
N LYS A 383 0.38 -27.57 -42.78
CA LYS A 383 -0.91 -28.26 -42.76
C LYS A 383 -1.27 -28.78 -41.37
N ILE A 384 -0.29 -29.31 -40.64
CA ILE A 384 -0.45 -29.80 -39.27
C ILE A 384 -0.75 -28.64 -38.31
N ASN A 385 0.01 -27.55 -38.40
CA ASN A 385 -0.20 -26.35 -37.58
C ASN A 385 -1.58 -25.74 -37.83
N ASN A 386 -2.05 -25.71 -39.09
CA ASN A 386 -3.41 -25.30 -39.42
C ASN A 386 -4.46 -26.19 -38.77
N LEU A 387 -4.28 -27.52 -38.76
CA LEU A 387 -5.20 -28.45 -38.08
C LEU A 387 -5.27 -28.17 -36.57
N TYR A 388 -4.13 -27.89 -35.91
CA TYR A 388 -4.15 -27.49 -34.50
C TYR A 388 -4.80 -26.13 -34.28
N ALA A 389 -4.54 -25.14 -35.16
CA ALA A 389 -5.10 -23.79 -35.06
C ALA A 389 -6.63 -23.76 -35.15
N ILE A 390 -7.24 -24.66 -35.94
CA ILE A 390 -8.70 -24.79 -36.07
C ILE A 390 -9.32 -25.78 -35.05
N GLY A 391 -8.54 -26.29 -34.10
CA GLY A 391 -9.02 -27.26 -33.11
C GLY A 391 -9.24 -28.69 -33.64
N ALA A 392 -8.80 -28.99 -34.87
CA ALA A 392 -8.91 -30.30 -35.51
C ALA A 392 -7.73 -31.25 -35.18
N GLY A 393 -7.16 -31.14 -33.98
CA GLY A 393 -5.98 -31.90 -33.54
C GLY A 393 -6.17 -33.42 -33.61
N GLU A 394 -7.38 -33.91 -33.35
CA GLU A 394 -7.74 -35.33 -33.46
C GLU A 394 -7.47 -35.92 -34.86
N TYR A 395 -7.62 -35.10 -35.90
CA TYR A 395 -7.47 -35.51 -37.29
C TYR A 395 -6.00 -35.61 -37.73
N VAL A 396 -5.05 -35.09 -36.95
CA VAL A 396 -3.63 -35.07 -37.32
C VAL A 396 -3.09 -36.48 -37.53
N LEU A 397 -3.41 -37.44 -36.67
CA LEU A 397 -2.96 -38.83 -36.83
C LEU A 397 -3.55 -39.49 -38.09
N LYS A 398 -4.81 -39.21 -38.41
CA LYS A 398 -5.47 -39.69 -39.62
C LYS A 398 -4.86 -39.05 -40.88
N PHE A 399 -4.58 -37.76 -40.82
CA PHE A 399 -3.88 -37.02 -41.87
C PHE A 399 -2.49 -37.62 -42.13
N LEU A 400 -1.65 -37.77 -41.10
CA LEU A 400 -0.31 -38.37 -41.21
C LEU A 400 -0.36 -39.79 -41.80
N THR A 401 -1.31 -40.62 -41.34
CA THR A 401 -1.49 -41.99 -41.85
C THR A 401 -1.92 -42.00 -43.33
N ASN A 402 -2.72 -41.02 -43.76
CA ASN A 402 -3.09 -40.88 -45.16
C ASN A 402 -1.93 -40.36 -46.02
N GLN A 403 -1.11 -39.43 -45.51
CA GLN A 403 0.08 -38.96 -46.22
C GLN A 403 1.06 -40.11 -46.51
N LEU A 404 1.27 -41.03 -45.55
CA LEU A 404 2.09 -42.21 -45.77
C LEU A 404 1.67 -43.10 -46.95
N LYS A 405 0.38 -43.09 -47.34
CA LYS A 405 -0.11 -43.87 -48.50
C LYS A 405 0.27 -43.23 -49.83
N ASN A 406 0.46 -41.93 -49.84
CA ASN A 406 0.70 -41.14 -51.05
C ASN A 406 2.19 -40.82 -51.26
N LEU A 407 2.99 -40.89 -50.19
CA LEU A 407 4.43 -40.67 -50.23
C LEU A 407 5.18 -41.93 -50.67
N LYS A 408 6.33 -41.74 -51.36
CA LYS A 408 7.23 -42.85 -51.70
C LYS A 408 8.05 -43.26 -50.48
N PHE A 409 8.43 -44.54 -50.42
CA PHE A 409 9.22 -45.07 -49.30
C PHE A 409 10.60 -44.39 -49.13
N THR A 410 11.14 -43.82 -50.21
CA THR A 410 12.40 -43.08 -50.23
C THR A 410 12.26 -41.62 -49.81
N ASP A 411 11.04 -41.14 -49.59
CA ASP A 411 10.78 -39.76 -49.19
C ASP A 411 11.18 -39.53 -47.74
N THR A 412 11.88 -38.43 -47.47
CA THR A 412 12.30 -38.06 -46.10
C THR A 412 11.09 -37.93 -45.18
N ASP A 413 9.98 -37.36 -45.69
CA ASP A 413 8.75 -37.22 -44.92
C ASP A 413 8.11 -38.58 -44.62
N TYR A 414 8.21 -39.56 -45.53
CA TYR A 414 7.74 -40.92 -45.26
C TYR A 414 8.50 -41.54 -44.08
N ILE A 415 9.83 -41.43 -44.08
CA ILE A 415 10.71 -41.95 -43.02
C ILE A 415 10.39 -41.27 -41.68
N ASN A 416 10.27 -39.94 -41.68
CA ASN A 416 10.03 -39.14 -40.48
C ASN A 416 8.65 -39.41 -39.87
N ILE A 417 7.58 -39.43 -40.68
CA ILE A 417 6.22 -39.73 -40.21
C ILE A 417 6.14 -41.18 -39.70
N SER A 418 6.73 -42.14 -40.42
CA SER A 418 6.74 -43.55 -40.02
C SER A 418 7.46 -43.73 -38.67
N SER A 419 8.59 -43.06 -38.49
CA SER A 419 9.37 -43.07 -37.25
C SER A 419 8.58 -42.47 -36.08
N TYR A 420 7.92 -41.33 -36.30
CA TYR A 420 7.05 -40.69 -35.31
C TYR A 420 5.89 -41.61 -34.87
N LEU A 421 5.14 -42.17 -35.83
CA LEU A 421 4.01 -43.05 -35.52
C LEU A 421 4.46 -44.33 -34.80
N THR A 422 5.64 -44.85 -35.13
CA THR A 422 6.23 -46.01 -34.46
C THR A 422 6.61 -45.68 -33.02
N ALA A 423 7.30 -44.57 -32.80
CA ALA A 423 7.65 -44.09 -31.45
C ALA A 423 6.40 -43.82 -30.60
N LEU A 424 5.37 -43.21 -31.20
CA LEU A 424 4.10 -42.95 -30.54
C LEU A 424 3.43 -44.26 -30.10
N LYS A 425 3.29 -45.24 -31.00
CA LYS A 425 2.73 -46.56 -30.66
C LYS A 425 3.53 -47.27 -29.56
N LYS A 426 4.86 -47.14 -29.57
CA LYS A 426 5.73 -47.72 -28.53
C LYS A 426 5.47 -47.06 -27.17
N SER A 427 5.37 -45.73 -27.12
CA SER A 427 5.09 -45.00 -25.88
C SER A 427 3.72 -45.36 -25.27
N LEU A 428 2.67 -45.45 -26.09
CA LEU A 428 1.31 -45.76 -25.63
C LEU A 428 1.09 -47.22 -25.22
N ARG A 429 2.00 -48.12 -25.62
CA ARG A 429 2.00 -49.54 -25.23
C ARG A 429 2.94 -49.84 -24.06
N SER A 430 3.63 -48.81 -23.55
CA SER A 430 4.46 -48.97 -22.36
C SER A 430 3.61 -49.46 -21.19
N LYS A 431 4.17 -50.35 -20.36
CA LYS A 431 3.55 -50.78 -19.09
C LYS A 431 4.04 -49.95 -17.91
N GLY A 432 4.90 -48.97 -18.16
CA GLY A 432 5.43 -48.06 -17.16
C GLY A 432 4.67 -46.75 -17.10
N HIS A 433 5.32 -45.75 -16.50
CA HIS A 433 4.76 -44.41 -16.45
C HIS A 433 4.89 -43.69 -17.80
N ILE A 434 3.91 -42.86 -18.12
CA ILE A 434 3.86 -42.05 -19.35
C ILE A 434 3.79 -40.58 -18.95
N ILE A 435 4.71 -39.78 -19.49
CA ILE A 435 4.57 -38.31 -19.47
C ILE A 435 4.11 -37.85 -20.86
N THR A 436 3.05 -37.06 -20.89
CA THR A 436 2.44 -36.55 -22.12
C THR A 436 2.01 -35.09 -21.97
N THR A 437 1.46 -34.50 -23.01
CA THR A 437 0.88 -33.15 -22.94
C THR A 437 -0.63 -33.19 -22.70
N HIS A 438 -1.20 -32.12 -22.13
CA HIS A 438 -2.66 -32.01 -21.96
C HIS A 438 -3.40 -32.22 -23.30
N ALA A 439 -2.91 -31.56 -24.36
CA ALA A 439 -3.48 -31.70 -25.69
C ALA A 439 -3.45 -33.15 -26.19
N ARG A 440 -2.39 -33.91 -25.90
CA ARG A 440 -2.30 -35.32 -26.31
C ARG A 440 -3.19 -36.22 -25.47
N LEU A 441 -3.28 -36.00 -24.16
CA LEU A 441 -4.13 -36.78 -23.25
C LEU A 441 -5.59 -36.80 -23.73
N LEU A 442 -6.11 -35.64 -24.15
CA LEU A 442 -7.48 -35.49 -24.67
C LEU A 442 -7.76 -36.33 -25.93
N HIS A 443 -6.72 -36.78 -26.63
CA HIS A 443 -6.83 -37.58 -27.85
C HIS A 443 -6.30 -39.01 -27.67
N MET A 444 -6.00 -39.43 -26.44
CA MET A 444 -5.63 -40.82 -26.16
C MET A 444 -6.87 -41.71 -26.24
N LYS A 445 -6.67 -42.96 -26.69
CA LYS A 445 -7.75 -43.95 -26.70
C LYS A 445 -8.02 -44.43 -25.28
N ASN A 446 -9.28 -44.72 -24.97
CA ASN A 446 -9.69 -45.28 -23.68
C ASN A 446 -8.89 -46.55 -23.32
N GLU A 447 -8.63 -47.43 -24.30
CA GLU A 447 -7.78 -48.61 -24.09
C GLU A 447 -6.38 -48.29 -23.51
N THR A 448 -5.78 -47.15 -23.87
CA THR A 448 -4.50 -46.72 -23.28
C THR A 448 -4.69 -46.27 -21.83
N LEU A 449 -5.77 -45.55 -21.54
CA LEU A 449 -6.10 -45.07 -20.19
C LEU A 449 -6.43 -46.24 -19.26
N ASP A 450 -7.23 -47.20 -19.73
CA ASP A 450 -7.66 -48.38 -18.98
C ASP A 450 -6.48 -49.30 -18.59
N ASN A 451 -5.49 -49.43 -19.48
CA ASN A 451 -4.28 -50.23 -19.24
C ASN A 451 -3.35 -49.64 -18.16
N HIS A 452 -3.53 -48.37 -17.78
CA HIS A 452 -2.73 -47.70 -16.74
C HIS A 452 -3.49 -47.62 -15.40
N THR A 453 -4.43 -48.57 -15.20
CA THR A 453 -5.20 -48.88 -13.97
C THR A 453 -6.19 -47.81 -13.49
N GLY A 454 -7.48 -48.19 -13.45
CA GLY A 454 -8.55 -47.68 -12.58
C GLY A 454 -8.55 -46.18 -12.30
N CYS A 455 -8.78 -45.37 -13.33
CA CYS A 455 -8.49 -43.94 -13.40
C CYS A 455 -9.08 -43.08 -12.25
N ASN A 456 -8.30 -42.88 -11.19
CA ASN A 456 -8.38 -41.64 -10.43
C ASN A 456 -7.63 -40.55 -11.18
N ILE A 457 -8.38 -39.60 -11.74
CA ILE A 457 -7.80 -38.48 -12.48
C ILE A 457 -7.45 -37.41 -11.46
N CYS A 458 -6.17 -37.31 -11.12
CA CYS A 458 -5.67 -36.26 -10.23
C CYS A 458 -5.30 -35.01 -11.06
N ILE A 459 -6.06 -33.93 -10.89
CA ILE A 459 -5.76 -32.63 -11.50
C ILE A 459 -5.09 -31.75 -10.45
N LEU A 460 -3.78 -31.54 -10.60
CA LEU A 460 -3.01 -30.60 -9.79
C LEU A 460 -3.16 -29.18 -10.37
N LEU A 461 -4.14 -28.43 -9.88
CA LEU A 461 -4.38 -27.07 -10.33
C LEU A 461 -3.40 -26.09 -9.67
N GLN A 462 -2.67 -25.37 -10.52
CA GLN A 462 -1.88 -24.22 -10.11
C GLN A 462 -2.81 -23.02 -9.88
N ILE A 463 -2.92 -22.58 -8.62
CA ILE A 463 -3.68 -21.38 -8.26
C ILE A 463 -2.71 -20.24 -7.99
N ALA A 464 -3.01 -19.06 -8.53
CA ALA A 464 -2.37 -17.81 -8.16
C ALA A 464 -2.92 -17.34 -6.81
N GLN A 465 -2.21 -17.69 -5.72
CA GLN A 465 -2.43 -17.26 -4.32
C GLN A 465 -3.84 -17.50 -3.74
N TYR A 466 -3.91 -18.26 -2.64
CA TYR A 466 -5.12 -18.35 -1.81
C TYR A 466 -4.80 -17.91 -0.38
N PRO A 467 -5.65 -17.09 0.26
CA PRO A 467 -5.66 -16.93 1.71
C PRO A 467 -6.50 -18.07 2.34
N ALA A 468 -5.89 -18.77 3.30
CA ALA A 468 -6.42 -19.82 4.18
C ALA A 468 -6.66 -21.24 3.58
N PRO A 469 -6.34 -22.31 4.35
CA PRO A 469 -6.60 -23.69 3.99
C PRO A 469 -8.04 -24.05 4.37
N SER A 470 -8.91 -24.08 3.38
CA SER A 470 -10.10 -24.92 3.41
C SER A 470 -10.03 -25.85 2.22
N HIS A 471 -9.10 -26.81 2.30
CA HIS A 471 -8.94 -27.85 1.30
C HIS A 471 -9.98 -28.94 1.54
N GLN A 472 -11.22 -28.69 1.11
CA GLN A 472 -12.15 -29.78 0.83
C GLN A 472 -11.66 -30.50 -0.43
N LEU A 473 -11.37 -31.79 -0.29
CA LEU A 473 -11.43 -32.74 -1.40
C LEU A 473 -12.83 -32.60 -2.01
N LEU A 474 -12.91 -31.90 -3.13
CA LEU A 474 -14.13 -31.84 -3.93
C LEU A 474 -14.09 -33.08 -4.82
N THR A 475 -14.75 -34.15 -4.38
CA THR A 475 -15.23 -35.22 -5.25
C THR A 475 -16.36 -34.65 -6.10
N LEU A 476 -16.27 -34.81 -7.43
CA LEU A 476 -17.28 -34.35 -8.39
C LEU A 476 -18.32 -35.42 -8.65
#